data_AF-A8TIL3-F1
#
_entry.id   AF-A8TIL3-F1
#
_cell.length_a   1.000
_cell.length_b   1.000
_cell.length_c   1.000
_cell.angle_alpha   90.00
_cell.angle_beta   90.00
_cell.angle_gamma   90.00
#
_symmetry.space_group_name_H-M   'P 1'
#
loop_
_entity.id
_entity.type
_entity.pdbx_description
1 polymer ?
#
loop_
_entity_poly.entity_id
_entity_poly.type
_entity_poly.pdbx_seq_one_letter_code
_entity_poly.pdbx_strand_id
1 'polypeptide(L)'
;MSFQDELAGIKRAVVEKRGAAMIATYERGIDELRATGIADCALAIGDAVPGFELPNVRGDTVRSKDLIGRGPLIITFYRGGWCPYCNLELRAYQAQRCCHVNVPEVAGWCCHVNSSS
;
A
#
# COMPACT_ATOMS: atom_id res chain seq x y z
N MET A 1 -11.08 5.79 -15.23
CA MET A 1 -9.71 5.31 -15.52
C MET A 1 -9.46 4.13 -14.61
N SER A 2 -8.83 3.05 -15.07
CA SER A 2 -8.53 1.89 -14.22
C SER A 2 -7.33 2.18 -13.31
N PHE A 3 -7.28 1.55 -12.13
CA PHE A 3 -6.10 1.59 -11.26
C PHE A 3 -4.83 1.13 -11.99
N GLN A 4 -4.97 0.15 -12.90
CA GLN A 4 -3.86 -0.33 -13.72
C GLN A 4 -3.36 0.74 -14.71
N ASP A 5 -4.27 1.54 -15.27
CA ASP A 5 -3.93 2.64 -16.17
C ASP A 5 -3.14 3.74 -15.43
N GLU A 6 -3.57 4.04 -14.19
CA GLU A 6 -2.90 5.04 -13.34
C GLU A 6 -1.49 4.58 -12.94
N LEU A 7 -1.31 3.31 -12.57
CA LEU A 7 0.01 2.72 -12.29
C LEU A 7 0.93 2.80 -13.51
N ALA A 8 0.43 2.49 -14.70
CA ALA A 8 1.17 2.61 -15.95
C ALA A 8 1.56 4.07 -16.24
N GLY A 9 0.68 5.02 -15.93
CA GLY A 9 0.97 6.46 -15.98
C GLY A 9 2.12 6.86 -15.07
N ILE A 10 2.08 6.46 -13.79
CA ILE A 10 3.15 6.76 -12.82
C ILE A 10 4.47 6.13 -13.28
N LYS A 11 4.46 4.88 -13.76
CA LYS A 11 5.67 4.21 -14.24
C LYS A 11 6.33 4.98 -15.37
N ARG A 12 5.55 5.42 -16.37
CA ARG A 12 6.04 6.25 -17.47
C ARG A 12 6.64 7.56 -16.96
N ALA A 13 5.92 8.29 -16.12
CA ALA A 13 6.38 9.57 -15.58
C ALA A 13 7.65 9.44 -14.72
N VAL A 14 7.79 8.35 -13.95
CA VAL A 14 8.98 8.08 -13.15
C VAL A 14 10.18 7.78 -14.05
N VAL A 15 10.00 6.99 -15.10
CA VAL A 15 11.07 6.67 -16.07
C VAL A 15 11.46 7.90 -16.87
N GLU A 16 10.52 8.68 -17.38
CA GLU A 16 10.81 9.89 -18.15
C GLU A 16 11.60 10.93 -17.34
N LYS A 17 11.21 11.14 -16.07
CA LYS A 17 11.89 12.09 -15.18
C LYS A 17 13.25 11.59 -14.69
N ARG A 18 13.52 10.28 -14.76
CA ARG A 18 14.76 9.68 -14.30
C ARG A 18 15.61 9.28 -15.50
N GLY A 19 16.76 9.93 -15.70
CA GLY A 19 17.68 9.53 -16.78
C GLY A 19 18.08 8.05 -16.70
N ALA A 20 18.43 7.46 -17.85
CA ALA A 20 18.75 6.04 -17.99
C ALA A 20 19.82 5.55 -16.99
N ALA A 21 20.85 6.36 -16.72
CA ALA A 21 21.91 6.01 -15.76
C ALA A 21 21.39 5.85 -14.32
N MET A 22 20.42 6.67 -13.90
CA MET A 22 19.79 6.53 -12.60
C MET A 22 18.96 5.25 -12.52
N ILE A 23 18.17 4.97 -13.56
CA ILE A 23 17.36 3.74 -13.63
C ILE A 23 18.26 2.51 -13.54
N ALA A 24 19.32 2.45 -14.34
CA ALA A 24 20.28 1.34 -14.31
C ALA A 24 20.94 1.18 -12.93
N THR A 25 21.17 2.28 -12.20
CA THR A 25 21.69 2.22 -10.83
C THR A 25 20.68 1.63 -9.86
N TYR A 26 19.40 2.02 -9.95
CA TYR A 26 18.33 1.40 -9.16
C TYR A 26 18.17 -0.09 -9.46
N GLU A 27 18.21 -0.48 -10.74
CA GLU A 27 18.09 -1.87 -11.17
C GLU A 27 19.23 -2.72 -10.62
N ARG A 28 20.49 -2.25 -10.73
CA ARG A 28 21.64 -2.92 -10.12
C ARG A 28 21.47 -3.12 -8.62
N GLY A 29 21.05 -2.09 -7.89
CA GLY A 29 20.83 -2.22 -6.44
C GLY A 29 19.74 -3.22 -6.08
N ILE A 30 18.70 -3.35 -6.91
CA ILE A 30 17.66 -4.37 -6.73
C ILE A 30 18.24 -5.77 -6.99
N ASP A 31 19.05 -5.93 -8.03
CA ASP A 31 19.66 -7.22 -8.36
C ASP A 31 20.69 -7.66 -7.32
N GLU A 32 21.46 -6.72 -6.77
CA GLU A 32 22.35 -6.95 -5.63
C GLU A 32 21.55 -7.45 -4.41
N LEU A 33 20.44 -6.79 -4.07
CA LEU A 33 19.58 -7.24 -2.97
C LEU A 33 18.99 -8.63 -3.25
N ARG A 34 18.57 -8.93 -4.47
CA ARG A 34 18.09 -10.28 -4.84
C ARG A 34 19.19 -11.33 -4.67
N ALA A 35 20.42 -11.01 -5.09
CA ALA A 35 21.55 -11.91 -4.98
C ALA A 35 21.90 -12.28 -3.53
N THR A 36 21.51 -11.46 -2.54
CA THR A 36 21.65 -11.81 -1.12
C THR A 36 20.71 -12.92 -0.64
N GLY A 37 19.72 -13.32 -1.45
CA GLY A 37 18.69 -14.29 -1.04
C GLY A 37 17.65 -13.72 -0.07
N ILE A 38 17.58 -12.39 0.12
CA ILE A 38 16.66 -11.78 1.09
C ILE A 38 15.18 -12.13 0.84
N ALA A 39 14.82 -12.42 -0.42
CA ALA A 39 13.47 -12.82 -0.80
C ALA A 39 13.14 -14.27 -0.42
N ASP A 40 14.14 -15.12 -0.17
CA ASP A 40 13.94 -16.54 0.16
C ASP A 40 13.34 -16.71 1.56
N CYS A 41 13.45 -15.68 2.40
CA CYS A 41 12.83 -15.61 3.73
C CYS A 41 11.44 -14.97 3.72
N ALA A 42 10.90 -14.59 2.55
CA ALA A 42 9.58 -13.98 2.46
C ALA A 42 8.47 -15.02 2.63
N LEU A 43 7.35 -14.62 3.23
CA LEU A 43 6.17 -15.46 3.37
C LEU A 43 5.58 -15.82 2.00
N ALA A 44 5.30 -17.10 1.80
CA ALA A 44 4.59 -17.62 0.64
C ALA A 44 3.07 -17.65 0.85
N ILE A 45 2.33 -17.93 -0.23
CA ILE A 45 0.88 -18.11 -0.16
C ILE A 45 0.57 -19.34 0.69
N GLY A 46 -0.28 -19.16 1.70
CA GLY A 46 -0.68 -20.21 2.64
C GLY A 46 0.15 -20.23 3.93
N ASP A 47 1.27 -19.50 3.98
CA ASP A 47 2.05 -19.38 5.21
C ASP A 47 1.29 -18.62 6.29
N ALA A 48 1.50 -19.03 7.54
CA ALA A 48 1.01 -18.29 8.68
C ALA A 48 1.83 -17.00 8.87
N VAL A 49 1.16 -15.86 8.89
CA VAL A 49 1.80 -14.57 9.19
C VAL A 49 2.26 -14.55 10.65
N PRO A 50 3.54 -14.24 10.94
CA PRO A 50 4.03 -14.09 12.30
C PRO A 50 3.22 -13.03 13.05
N GLY A 51 2.85 -13.34 14.29
CA GLY A 51 2.17 -12.38 15.15
C GLY A 51 3.05 -11.16 15.43
N PHE A 52 2.47 -9.97 15.32
CA PHE A 52 3.11 -8.72 15.73
C PHE A 52 2.31 -8.02 16.84
N GLU A 53 3.04 -7.26 17.66
CA GLU A 53 2.53 -6.24 18.57
C GLU A 53 3.30 -4.95 18.31
N LEU A 54 2.62 -3.93 17.77
CA LEU A 54 3.25 -2.67 17.36
C LEU A 54 2.43 -1.48 17.88
N PRO A 55 3.09 -0.37 18.28
CA PRO A 55 2.38 0.85 18.62
C PRO A 55 1.73 1.46 17.37
N ASN A 56 0.50 1.94 17.52
CA ASN A 56 -0.12 2.79 16.51
C ASN A 56 0.40 4.24 16.62
N VAL A 57 -0.11 5.12 15.75
CA VAL A 57 0.27 6.56 15.74
C VAL A 57 -0.08 7.34 17.01
N ARG A 58 -0.94 6.80 17.88
CA ARG A 58 -1.29 7.36 19.20
C ARG A 58 -0.47 6.75 20.34
N GLY A 59 0.37 5.76 20.06
CA GLY A 59 1.15 5.01 21.06
C GLY A 59 0.42 3.81 21.65
N ASP A 60 -0.83 3.53 21.25
CA ASP A 60 -1.55 2.34 21.73
C ASP A 60 -0.96 1.08 21.09
N THR A 61 -0.79 0.01 21.87
CA THR A 61 -0.33 -1.28 21.34
C THR A 61 -1.45 -1.95 20.53
N VAL A 62 -1.16 -2.26 19.27
CA VAL A 62 -2.03 -3.01 18.37
C VAL A 62 -1.43 -4.40 18.14
N ARG A 63 -2.25 -5.43 18.32
CA ARG A 63 -1.84 -6.83 18.15
C ARG A 63 -2.53 -7.44 16.93
N SER A 64 -1.75 -8.10 16.09
CA SER A 64 -2.23 -8.85 14.92
C SER A 64 -3.39 -9.81 15.22
N LYS A 65 -3.33 -10.57 16.32
CA LYS A 65 -4.39 -11.50 16.73
C LYS A 65 -5.74 -10.80 16.95
N ASP A 66 -5.73 -9.60 17.52
CA ASP A 66 -6.94 -8.83 17.83
C ASP A 66 -7.56 -8.28 16.53
N LEU A 67 -6.75 -8.05 15.49
CA LEU A 67 -7.20 -7.62 14.17
C LEU A 67 -7.77 -8.78 13.36
N ILE A 68 -7.06 -9.91 13.30
CA ILE A 68 -7.48 -11.11 12.56
C ILE A 68 -8.78 -11.67 13.15
N GLY A 69 -8.96 -11.60 14.48
CA GLY A 69 -10.20 -12.00 15.14
C GLY A 69 -11.44 -11.19 14.73
N ARG A 70 -11.28 -10.02 14.09
CA ARG A 70 -12.38 -9.19 13.59
C ARG A 70 -12.75 -9.48 12.13
N GLY A 71 -11.91 -10.20 11.40
CA GLY A 71 -12.10 -10.50 9.98
C GLY A 71 -10.79 -10.51 9.19
N PRO A 72 -10.89 -10.60 7.85
CA PRO A 72 -9.72 -10.59 6.98
C PRO A 72 -8.85 -9.34 7.18
N LEU A 73 -7.54 -9.53 7.24
CA LEU A 73 -6.56 -8.47 7.45
C LEU A 73 -5.72 -8.26 6.18
N ILE A 74 -5.66 -7.02 5.69
CA ILE A 74 -4.74 -6.58 4.64
C ILE A 74 -3.64 -5.75 5.30
N ILE A 75 -2.37 -6.10 5.05
CA ILE A 75 -1.20 -5.36 5.54
C ILE A 75 -0.52 -4.69 4.34
N THR A 76 -0.39 -3.37 4.38
CA THR A 76 0.26 -2.59 3.33
C THR A 76 1.46 -1.84 3.90
N PHE A 77 2.64 -2.05 3.32
CA PHE A 77 3.85 -1.32 3.69
C PHE A 77 3.90 0.05 2.99
N TYR A 78 3.41 1.07 3.69
CA TYR A 78 3.41 2.45 3.17
C TYR A 78 4.77 3.12 3.38
N ARG A 79 5.49 3.37 2.28
CA ARG A 79 6.85 3.95 2.31
C ARG A 79 6.87 5.43 2.72
N GLY A 80 5.75 6.13 2.60
CA GLY A 80 5.64 7.56 2.92
C GLY A 80 5.03 8.38 1.79
N GLY A 81 4.68 9.63 2.11
CA GLY A 81 4.00 10.58 1.21
C GLY A 81 4.79 10.95 -0.05
N TRP A 82 6.08 10.68 -0.07
CA TRP A 82 6.97 10.90 -1.21
C TRP A 82 6.86 9.80 -2.28
N CYS A 83 6.25 8.66 -1.99
CA CYS A 83 6.11 7.56 -2.94
C CYS A 83 4.82 7.68 -3.75
N PRO A 84 4.88 7.94 -5.07
CA PRO A 84 3.69 8.16 -5.87
C PRO A 84 2.81 6.90 -5.97
N TYR A 85 3.43 5.71 -6.00
CA TYR A 85 2.72 4.43 -6.01
C TYR A 85 1.95 4.20 -4.71
N CYS A 86 2.59 4.42 -3.55
CA CYS A 86 1.95 4.19 -2.26
C CYS A 86 0.74 5.12 -2.05
N ASN A 87 0.83 6.37 -2.50
CA ASN A 87 -0.29 7.31 -2.39
C ASN A 87 -1.45 6.91 -3.29
N LEU A 88 -1.17 6.43 -4.51
CA LEU A 88 -2.21 5.94 -5.41
C LEU A 88 -2.91 4.71 -4.83
N GLU A 89 -2.14 3.75 -4.34
CA GLU A 89 -2.66 2.53 -3.71
C GLU A 89 -3.53 2.86 -2.48
N LEU A 90 -3.08 3.79 -1.62
CA LEU A 90 -3.85 4.20 -0.45
C LEU A 90 -5.19 4.85 -0.84
N ARG A 91 -5.21 5.70 -1.87
CA ARG A 91 -6.45 6.28 -2.40
C ARG A 91 -7.38 5.21 -2.95
N ALA A 92 -6.84 4.21 -3.65
CA ALA A 92 -7.62 3.11 -4.17
C ALA A 92 -8.29 2.31 -3.03
N TYR A 93 -7.57 2.00 -1.96
CA TYR A 93 -8.18 1.37 -0.78
C TYR A 93 -9.27 2.24 -0.15
N GLN A 94 -9.04 3.55 0.00
CA GLN A 94 -10.03 4.47 0.57
C GLN A 94 -11.33 4.54 -0.26
N ALA A 95 -11.21 4.57 -1.59
CA ALA A 95 -12.37 4.55 -2.49
C ALA A 95 -13.19 3.26 -2.32
N GLN A 96 -12.53 2.11 -2.16
CA GLN A 96 -13.20 0.82 -1.94
C GLN A 96 -13.90 0.73 -0.57
N ARG A 97 -13.39 1.43 0.45
CA ARG A 97 -14.01 1.44 1.79
C ARG A 97 -15.36 2.15 1.83
N CYS A 98 -15.61 3.11 0.94
CA CYS A 98 -16.86 3.89 0.91
C CYS A 98 -18.09 3.04 0.54
N CYS A 99 -17.90 1.89 -0.10
CA CYS A 99 -19.00 1.01 -0.51
C CYS A 99 -19.26 -0.16 0.46
N HIS A 100 -18.48 -0.31 1.54
CA HIS A 100 -18.52 -1.55 2.34
C HIS A 100 -18.37 -1.39 3.86
N VAL A 101 -18.20 -0.18 4.40
CA VAL A 101 -17.97 -0.03 5.85
C VAL A 101 -18.86 1.04 6.47
N ASN A 102 -19.71 0.59 7.41
CA ASN A 102 -20.31 1.44 8.43
C ASN A 102 -19.19 1.83 9.42
N VAL A 103 -18.44 2.89 9.12
CA VAL A 103 -17.39 3.41 10.02
C VAL A 103 -18.05 4.40 10.97
N PRO A 104 -18.07 4.16 12.28
CA PRO A 104 -18.46 5.18 13.23
C PRO A 104 -17.38 6.28 13.24
N GLU A 105 -17.81 7.50 12.93
CA GLU A 105 -17.29 8.74 13.52
C GLU A 105 -15.94 9.31 13.05
N VAL A 106 -15.65 9.28 11.74
CA VAL A 106 -14.75 10.29 11.12
C VAL A 106 -15.13 10.72 9.70
N ALA A 107 -16.25 10.28 9.14
CA ALA A 107 -16.60 10.52 7.74
C ALA A 107 -17.74 11.52 7.58
N GLY A 108 -17.49 12.80 7.85
CA GLY A 108 -18.42 13.87 7.47
C GLY A 108 -18.39 14.23 5.96
N TRP A 109 -17.47 13.65 5.17
CA TRP A 109 -17.08 14.24 3.87
C TRP A 109 -17.00 13.25 2.69
N CYS A 110 -17.40 11.98 2.82
CA CYS A 110 -17.21 11.00 1.73
C CYS A 110 -18.39 10.80 0.77
N CYS A 111 -19.59 11.36 1.02
CA CYS A 111 -20.78 11.03 0.23
C CYS A 111 -21.39 12.19 -0.60
N HIS A 112 -20.67 13.29 -0.85
CA HIS A 112 -21.12 14.32 -1.80
C HIS A 112 -20.29 14.31 -3.08
N VAL A 113 -20.32 13.18 -3.80
CA VAL A 113 -20.16 13.23 -5.25
C VAL A 113 -21.55 13.40 -5.85
N ASN A 114 -21.78 14.65 -6.23
CA ASN A 114 -22.94 15.21 -6.88
C ASN A 114 -23.41 14.32 -8.06
N SER A 115 -24.52 13.60 -7.88
CA SER A 115 -25.34 13.12 -8.98
C SER A 115 -26.35 14.21 -9.32
N SER A 116 -26.04 15.05 -10.30
CA SER A 116 -27.01 15.93 -10.96
C SER A 116 -26.63 16.09 -12.43
N SER A 117 -27.44 15.44 -13.27
CA SER A 117 -27.73 15.67 -14.69
C SER A 117 -26.61 15.60 -15.73
#